data_AF-A0A7V5V573-F1
#
_entry.id   AF-A0A7V5V573-F1
#
_cell.length_a   1.000
_cell.length_b   1.000
_cell.length_c   1.000
_cell.angle_alpha   90.00
_cell.angle_beta   90.00
_cell.angle_gamma   90.00
#
_symmetry.space_group_name_H-M   'P 1'
#
loop_
_entity.id
_entity.type
_entity.pdbx_description
1 polymer ?
#
loop_
_entity_poly.entity_id
_entity_poly.type
_entity_poly.pdbx_seq_one_letter_code
_entity_poly.pdbx_strand_id
1 'polypeptide(L)'
;MARREASDRNEVEIHDNLSNTDILFYYRTPTTSELEGFNNLAIVRKGKKVKFQQPKARLKYGLHILTGIREGDFERSNGKGGYVAISSDKQSPNYYPEWKAWLRKNAADLVMLLGMHVFDVSGEIEEPEELLDLAPEEDIAPNLSETLPR
;
A
#
# COMPACT_ATOMS: atom_id res chain seq x y z
N MET A 1 3.01 -0.66 -19.66
CA MET A 1 4.36 -1.23 -19.91
C MET A 1 4.32 -2.72 -19.63
N ALA A 2 5.17 -3.54 -20.27
CA ALA A 2 5.25 -4.97 -19.97
C ALA A 2 5.83 -5.23 -18.57
N ARG A 3 5.32 -6.26 -17.86
CA ARG A 3 5.89 -6.71 -16.58
C ARG A 3 7.24 -7.38 -16.84
N ARG A 4 8.29 -6.89 -16.17
CA ARG A 4 9.66 -7.44 -16.28
C ARG A 4 9.87 -8.55 -15.25
N GLU A 5 10.76 -9.50 -15.56
CA GLU A 5 11.20 -10.57 -14.64
C GLU A 5 11.73 -10.01 -13.32
N ALA A 6 12.53 -8.94 -13.42
CA ALA A 6 12.88 -8.08 -12.30
C ALA A 6 12.82 -6.63 -12.78
N SER A 7 12.17 -5.77 -12.00
CA SER A 7 12.30 -4.32 -12.12
C SER A 7 12.99 -3.82 -10.87
N ASP A 8 14.16 -3.21 -11.07
CA ASP A 8 14.98 -2.65 -10.01
C ASP A 8 14.44 -1.29 -9.53
N ARG A 9 13.54 -0.67 -10.31
CA ARG A 9 12.99 0.65 -10.03
C ARG A 9 11.58 0.81 -10.59
N ASN A 10 10.61 0.58 -9.72
CA ASN A 10 9.23 1.02 -9.83
C ASN A 10 9.03 2.26 -8.97
N GLU A 11 7.96 3.01 -9.22
CA GLU A 11 7.65 4.27 -8.58
C GLU A 11 6.20 4.25 -8.09
N VAL A 12 5.96 4.77 -6.89
CA VAL A 12 4.61 5.01 -6.39
C VAL A 12 4.57 6.38 -5.72
N GLU A 13 3.61 7.19 -6.15
CA GLU A 13 3.31 8.49 -5.57
C GLU A 13 2.18 8.31 -4.54
N ILE A 14 2.39 8.86 -3.35
CA ILE A 14 1.46 8.78 -2.22
C ILE A 14 1.15 10.20 -1.78
N HIS A 15 -0.13 10.56 -1.82
CA HIS A 15 -0.59 11.81 -1.21
C HIS A 15 -0.60 11.66 0.33
N ASP A 16 0.25 12.42 1.02
CA ASP A 16 0.30 12.44 2.49
C ASP A 16 -0.64 13.52 3.05
N ASN A 17 -1.70 13.08 3.70
CA ASN A 17 -2.67 13.97 4.33
C ASN A 17 -2.09 14.74 5.54
N LEU A 18 -1.01 14.26 6.17
CA LEU A 18 -0.44 14.91 7.35
C LEU A 18 0.37 16.16 6.98
N SER A 19 1.13 16.09 5.90
CA SER A 19 1.90 17.22 5.36
C SER A 19 1.22 17.94 4.19
N ASN A 20 0.15 17.35 3.64
CA ASN A 20 -0.56 17.82 2.44
C ASN A 20 0.39 17.97 1.23
N THR A 21 1.26 16.97 1.03
CA THR A 21 2.20 16.90 -0.09
C THR A 21 2.19 15.52 -0.73
N ASP A 22 2.64 15.45 -1.98
CA ASP A 22 2.83 14.17 -2.66
C ASP A 22 4.24 13.66 -2.42
N ILE A 23 4.36 12.39 -2.03
CA ILE A 23 5.61 11.73 -1.69
C ILE A 23 5.88 10.61 -2.69
N LEU A 24 7.10 10.53 -3.21
CA LEU A 24 7.50 9.53 -4.19
C LEU A 24 8.44 8.48 -3.58
N PHE A 25 7.99 7.24 -3.61
CA PHE A 25 8.80 6.07 -3.26
C PHE A 25 9.28 5.32 -4.48
N TYR A 26 10.55 4.91 -4.43
CA TYR A 26 11.14 3.97 -5.38
C TYR A 26 11.21 2.59 -4.75
N TYR A 27 10.77 1.56 -5.45
CA TYR A 27 10.78 0.19 -4.96
C TYR A 27 11.12 -0.80 -6.06
N ARG A 28 11.57 -2.00 -5.67
CA ARG A 28 11.74 -3.11 -6.61
C ARG A 28 10.54 -4.06 -6.58
N THR A 29 10.41 -4.86 -7.64
CA THR A 29 9.40 -5.93 -7.66
C THR A 29 9.71 -6.96 -6.56
N PRO A 30 8.72 -7.39 -5.76
CA PRO A 30 8.93 -8.45 -4.77
C PRO A 30 9.14 -9.80 -5.46
N THR A 31 9.93 -10.67 -4.83
CA THR A 31 10.08 -12.07 -5.23
C THR A 31 8.91 -12.91 -4.73
N THR A 32 8.70 -14.09 -5.31
CA THR A 32 7.68 -15.04 -4.83
C THR A 32 7.88 -15.42 -3.36
N SER A 33 9.14 -15.63 -2.92
CA SER A 33 9.43 -15.96 -1.53
C SER A 33 9.09 -14.82 -0.56
N GLU A 34 9.22 -13.57 -1.00
CA GLU A 34 8.81 -12.41 -0.21
C GLU A 34 7.28 -12.29 -0.12
N LEU A 35 6.55 -12.57 -1.21
CA LEU A 35 5.09 -12.63 -1.21
C LEU A 35 4.57 -13.71 -0.26
N GLU A 36 5.14 -14.92 -0.32
CA GLU A 36 4.82 -16.00 0.62
C GLU A 36 5.12 -15.60 2.06
N GLY A 37 6.30 -15.02 2.30
CA GLY A 37 6.71 -14.56 3.62
C GLY A 37 5.81 -13.46 4.18
N PHE A 38 5.33 -12.54 3.32
CA PHE A 38 4.35 -11.53 3.67
C PHE A 38 3.05 -12.17 4.14
N ASN A 39 2.47 -13.08 3.35
CA ASN A 39 1.21 -13.74 3.66
C ASN A 39 1.29 -14.57 4.95
N ASN A 40 2.37 -15.34 5.12
CA ASN A 40 2.63 -16.12 6.32
C ASN A 40 2.79 -15.25 7.58
N LEU A 41 3.32 -14.04 7.44
CA LEU A 41 3.44 -13.09 8.55
C LEU A 41 2.11 -12.37 8.81
N ALA A 42 1.37 -12.01 7.76
CA ALA A 42 0.15 -11.23 7.86
C ALA A 42 -0.95 -11.96 8.64
N ILE A 43 -1.05 -13.28 8.50
CA ILE A 43 -2.06 -14.09 9.19
C ILE A 43 -1.37 -15.29 9.84
N VAL A 44 -1.32 -15.30 11.17
CA VAL A 44 -0.64 -16.36 11.93
C VAL A 44 -1.64 -17.12 12.79
N ARG A 45 -1.70 -18.44 12.63
CA ARG A 45 -2.44 -19.32 13.53
C ARG A 45 -1.56 -19.72 14.72
N LYS A 46 -1.99 -19.38 15.94
CA LYS A 46 -1.36 -19.83 17.20
C LYS A 46 -2.35 -20.71 17.97
N GLY A 47 -2.27 -22.02 17.74
CA GLY A 47 -3.21 -23.00 18.27
C GLY A 47 -4.62 -22.80 17.71
N LYS A 48 -5.57 -22.48 18.59
CA LYS A 48 -6.98 -22.21 18.23
C LYS A 48 -7.25 -20.74 17.87
N LYS A 49 -6.26 -19.85 17.97
CA LYS A 49 -6.44 -18.40 17.68
C LYS A 49 -5.77 -18.03 16.36
N VAL A 50 -6.46 -17.23 15.56
CA VAL A 50 -5.90 -16.54 14.39
C VAL A 50 -5.49 -15.13 14.81
N LYS A 51 -4.29 -14.70 14.45
CA LYS A 51 -3.77 -13.35 14.70
C LYS A 51 -3.56 -12.65 13.37
N PHE A 52 -4.25 -11.52 13.20
CA PHE A 52 -4.01 -10.60 12.10
C PHE A 52 -2.84 -9.68 12.47
N GLN A 53 -1.79 -9.73 11.66
CA GLN A 53 -0.56 -8.94 11.77
C GLN A 53 -0.29 -8.16 10.47
N GLN A 54 -1.32 -7.87 9.67
CA GLN A 54 -1.19 -7.08 8.43
C GLN A 54 -0.30 -5.85 8.59
N PRO A 55 -0.49 -4.96 9.59
CA PRO A 55 0.36 -3.77 9.73
C PRO A 55 1.85 -4.10 9.88
N LYS A 56 2.16 -5.15 10.64
CA LYS A 56 3.54 -5.63 10.83
C LYS A 56 4.12 -6.20 9.55
N ALA A 57 3.32 -6.96 8.80
CA ALA A 57 3.74 -7.51 7.51
C ALA A 57 4.00 -6.40 6.49
N ARG A 58 3.07 -5.45 6.34
CA ARG A 58 3.18 -4.29 5.46
C ARG A 58 4.42 -3.46 5.76
N LEU A 59 4.66 -3.11 7.02
CA LEU A 59 5.85 -2.34 7.39
C LEU A 59 7.15 -3.10 7.10
N LYS A 60 7.21 -4.39 7.48
CA LYS A 60 8.43 -5.20 7.29
C LYS A 60 8.78 -5.34 5.81
N TYR A 61 7.81 -5.79 5.01
CA TYR A 61 8.05 -6.10 3.61
C TYR A 61 8.09 -4.83 2.73
N GLY A 62 7.32 -3.79 3.07
CA GLY A 62 7.42 -2.47 2.45
C GLY A 62 8.83 -1.89 2.56
N LEU A 63 9.43 -1.87 3.77
CA LEU A 63 10.83 -1.45 3.95
C LEU A 63 11.84 -2.32 3.18
N HIS A 64 11.52 -3.61 3.01
CA HIS A 64 12.41 -4.56 2.36
C HIS A 64 12.53 -4.32 0.86
N ILE A 65 11.42 -3.98 0.19
CA ILE A 65 11.38 -3.69 -1.24
C ILE A 65 11.66 -2.24 -1.59
N LEU A 66 11.55 -1.32 -0.62
CA LEU A 66 11.83 0.10 -0.83
C LEU A 66 13.31 0.30 -1.20
N THR A 67 13.59 0.85 -2.37
CA THR A 67 14.94 1.09 -2.89
C THR A 67 15.37 2.54 -2.77
N GLY A 68 14.42 3.47 -2.64
CA GLY A 68 14.72 4.87 -2.39
C GLY A 68 13.50 5.74 -2.13
N ILE A 69 13.77 7.02 -1.88
CA ILE A 69 12.80 8.10 -1.72
C ILE A 69 13.23 9.29 -2.57
N ARG A 70 12.28 10.12 -3.04
CA ARG A 70 12.63 11.38 -3.70
C ARG A 70 13.19 12.36 -2.68
N GLU A 71 14.31 12.96 -3.04
CA GLU A 71 14.98 13.94 -2.18
C GLU A 71 14.11 15.18 -2.01
N GLY A 72 13.96 15.65 -0.78
CA GLY A 72 13.10 16.78 -0.42
C GLY A 72 11.74 16.38 0.17
N ASP A 73 11.27 15.14 -0.07
CA ASP A 73 9.98 14.67 0.48
C ASP A 73 10.02 14.43 2.00
N PHE A 74 11.23 14.17 2.52
CA PHE A 74 11.44 13.97 3.94
C PHE A 74 12.59 14.83 4.44
N GLU A 75 12.39 15.41 5.61
CA GLU A 75 13.43 16.18 6.30
C GLU A 75 13.63 15.67 7.71
N ARG A 76 14.86 15.78 8.20
CA ARG A 76 15.21 15.49 9.60
C ARG A 76 15.72 16.74 10.29
N SER A 77 15.47 16.85 11.58
CA SER A 77 16.07 17.89 12.40
C SER A 77 17.60 17.83 12.32
N ASN A 78 18.23 19.00 12.22
CA ASN A 78 19.67 19.17 12.28
C ASN A 78 20.21 19.36 13.72
N GLY A 79 19.33 19.30 14.73
CA GLY A 79 19.67 19.51 16.14
C GLY A 79 19.97 20.97 16.54
N LYS A 80 19.90 21.91 15.59
CA LYS A 80 20.17 23.35 15.76
C LYS A 80 18.94 24.22 15.43
N GLY A 81 17.75 23.63 15.46
CA GLY A 81 16.48 24.33 15.17
C GLY A 81 16.13 24.42 13.68
N GLY A 82 16.83 23.71 12.79
CA GLY A 82 16.48 23.61 11.38
C GLY A 82 16.28 22.17 10.92
N TYR A 83 15.93 22.03 9.64
CA TYR A 83 15.69 20.77 8.97
C TYR A 83 16.65 20.59 7.79
N VAL A 84 16.96 19.34 7.46
CA VAL A 84 17.80 18.97 6.32
C VAL A 84 17.10 17.82 5.60
N ALA A 85 17.01 17.93 4.28
CA ALA A 85 16.45 16.91 3.42
C ALA A 85 17.15 15.56 3.62
N ILE A 86 16.39 14.48 3.50
CA ILE A 86 16.89 13.12 3.52
C ILE A 86 16.96 12.63 2.07
N SER A 87 18.13 12.15 1.66
CA SER A 87 18.30 11.46 0.39
C SER A 87 18.68 9.99 0.60
N SER A 88 18.11 9.11 -0.22
CA SER A 88 18.54 7.71 -0.32
C SER A 88 19.67 7.49 -1.31
N ASP A 89 20.02 8.49 -2.13
CA ASP A 89 21.10 8.40 -3.12
C ASP A 89 22.45 8.67 -2.45
N LYS A 90 23.39 7.71 -2.57
CA LYS A 90 24.76 7.80 -2.03
C LYS A 90 25.58 8.93 -2.63
N GLN A 91 25.21 9.43 -3.81
CA GLN A 91 25.90 10.52 -4.48
C GLN A 91 25.37 11.90 -4.04
N SER A 92 24.22 11.95 -3.36
CA SER A 92 23.66 13.20 -2.87
C SER A 92 24.45 13.75 -1.68
N PRO A 93 24.67 15.07 -1.59
CA PRO A 93 25.21 15.70 -0.38
C PRO A 93 24.29 15.51 0.85
N ASN A 94 23.01 15.22 0.62
CA ASN A 94 22.01 14.94 1.64
C ASN A 94 21.84 13.43 1.90
N TYR A 95 22.73 12.58 1.38
CA TYR A 95 22.68 11.14 1.64
C TYR A 95 22.65 10.86 3.13
N TYR A 96 21.64 10.08 3.55
CA TYR A 96 21.49 9.71 4.93
C TYR A 96 21.40 8.19 5.06
N PRO A 97 22.47 7.48 5.46
CA PRO A 97 22.52 6.01 5.41
C PRO A 97 21.42 5.30 6.20
N GLU A 98 20.91 5.95 7.26
CA GLU A 98 19.86 5.41 8.13
C GLU A 98 18.44 5.83 7.70
N TRP A 99 18.25 6.29 6.45
CA TRP A 99 16.97 6.77 5.94
C TRP A 99 15.83 5.74 6.13
N LYS A 100 16.09 4.44 5.93
CA LYS A 100 15.08 3.39 6.18
C LYS A 100 14.70 3.27 7.64
N ALA A 101 15.66 3.37 8.56
CA ALA A 101 15.40 3.34 9.99
C ALA A 101 14.61 4.59 10.43
N TRP A 102 14.89 5.74 9.80
CA TRP A 102 14.15 6.97 10.02
C TRP A 102 12.70 6.86 9.53
N LEU A 103 12.46 6.35 8.31
CA LEU A 103 11.11 6.12 7.80
C LEU A 103 10.33 5.16 8.70
N ARG A 104 10.96 4.06 9.13
CA ARG A 104 10.34 3.10 10.06
C ARG A 104 9.87 3.75 11.36
N LYS A 105 10.57 4.78 11.84
CA LYS A 105 10.26 5.45 13.10
C LYS A 105 9.26 6.59 12.94
N ASN A 106 9.36 7.36 11.85
CA ASN A 106 8.66 8.63 11.72
C ASN A 106 7.58 8.65 10.61
N ALA A 107 7.60 7.69 9.69
CA ALA A 107 6.72 7.61 8.52
C ALA A 107 6.30 6.15 8.23
N ALA A 108 6.03 5.39 9.30
CA ALA A 108 5.74 3.96 9.19
C ALA A 108 4.43 3.68 8.45
N ASP A 109 3.47 4.58 8.59
CA ASP A 109 2.18 4.60 7.91
C ASP A 109 2.34 4.67 6.37
N LEU A 110 3.15 5.60 5.86
CA LEU A 110 3.45 5.70 4.42
C LEU A 110 4.12 4.42 3.90
N VAL A 111 5.07 3.86 4.67
CA VAL A 111 5.70 2.59 4.28
C VAL A 111 4.72 1.42 4.32
N MET A 112 3.74 1.44 5.23
CA MET A 112 2.66 0.45 5.23
C MET A 112 1.73 0.60 4.04
N LEU A 113 1.49 1.83 3.53
CA LEU A 113 0.73 2.06 2.30
C LEU A 113 1.45 1.46 1.09
N LEU A 114 2.77 1.64 0.98
CA LEU A 114 3.58 0.93 -0.02
C LEU A 114 3.42 -0.59 0.12
N GLY A 115 3.53 -1.12 1.34
CA GLY A 115 3.37 -2.54 1.61
C GLY A 115 1.99 -3.06 1.17
N MET A 116 0.93 -2.31 1.43
CA MET A 116 -0.43 -2.63 0.99
C MET A 116 -0.54 -2.61 -0.54
N HIS A 117 -0.09 -1.53 -1.18
CA HIS A 117 -0.13 -1.37 -2.63
C HIS A 117 0.58 -2.52 -3.34
N VAL A 118 1.75 -2.95 -2.85
CA VAL A 118 2.54 -3.97 -3.54
C VAL A 118 2.12 -5.40 -3.18
N PHE A 119 1.78 -5.67 -1.91
CA PHE A 119 1.56 -7.05 -1.45
C PHE A 119 0.09 -7.44 -1.30
N ASP A 120 -0.81 -6.49 -1.04
CA ASP A 120 -2.24 -6.80 -0.91
C ASP A 120 -2.98 -6.66 -2.25
N VAL A 121 -2.61 -5.68 -3.09
CA VAL A 121 -3.30 -5.37 -4.36
C VAL A 121 -2.30 -5.09 -5.48
N SER A 122 -1.63 -6.14 -5.97
CA SER A 122 -0.60 -6.01 -7.02
C SER A 122 -1.14 -5.93 -8.46
N GLY A 123 -2.45 -5.95 -8.63
CA GLY A 123 -3.14 -5.89 -9.92
C GLY A 123 -4.65 -5.87 -9.72
N GLU A 124 -5.36 -5.48 -10.77
CA GLU A 124 -6.82 -5.40 -10.81
C GLU A 124 -7.34 -6.39 -11.86
N ILE A 125 -8.52 -6.96 -11.61
CA ILE A 125 -9.23 -7.77 -12.60
C ILE A 125 -10.21 -6.82 -13.28
N GLU A 126 -10.02 -6.56 -14.57
CA GLU A 126 -11.02 -5.87 -15.37
C GLU A 126 -12.24 -6.79 -15.50
N GLU A 127 -13.35 -6.42 -14.86
CA GLU A 127 -14.62 -7.09 -15.11
C GLU A 127 -15.14 -6.64 -16.48
N PRO A 128 -15.49 -7.58 -17.38
CA PRO A 128 -16.12 -7.20 -18.64
C PRO A 128 -17.40 -6.44 -18.33
N GLU A 129 -17.61 -5.29 -18.98
CA GLU A 129 -18.88 -4.56 -18.93
C GLU A 129 -19.98 -5.53 -19.36
N GLU A 130 -20.70 -6.10 -18.39
CA GLU A 130 -21.92 -6.83 -18.70
C GLU A 130 -22.85 -5.83 -19.37
N LEU A 131 -23.19 -6.13 -20.62
CA LEU A 131 -24.19 -5.44 -21.40
C LEU A 131 -25.46 -5.40 -20.54
N LEU A 132 -25.69 -4.27 -19.87
CA LEU A 132 -26.94 -3.93 -19.18
C LEU A 132 -28.01 -3.74 -20.25
N ASP A 133 -28.35 -4.81 -20.97
CA ASP A 133 -29.63 -4.93 -21.65
C ASP A 133 -30.66 -5.02 -20.54
N LEU A 134 -31.17 -3.83 -20.19
CA LEU A 134 -32.37 -3.60 -19.42
C LEU A 134 -33.44 -4.58 -19.89
N ALA A 135 -33.59 -5.70 -19.18
CA ALA A 135 -34.83 -6.45 -19.26
C ALA A 135 -35.94 -5.46 -18.90
N PRO A 136 -36.95 -5.25 -19.77
CA PRO A 136 -38.01 -4.30 -19.49
C PRO A 136 -38.64 -4.70 -18.16
N GLU A 137 -38.81 -3.72 -17.27
CA GLU A 137 -39.52 -3.89 -16.00
C GLU A 137 -40.87 -4.56 -16.29
N GLU A 138 -40.99 -5.86 -16.01
CA GLU A 138 -42.30 -6.47 -15.91
C GLU A 138 -42.94 -5.86 -14.67
N ASP A 139 -43.95 -5.02 -14.91
CA ASP A 139 -44.91 -4.49 -13.92
C ASP A 139 -45.43 -5.63 -13.03
N ILE A 140 -44.78 -5.88 -11.89
CA ILE A 140 -45.33 -6.74 -10.85
C ILE A 140 -46.36 -5.91 -10.10
N ALA A 141 -47.61 -6.00 -10.54
CA ALA A 141 -48.77 -5.32 -9.98
C ALA A 141 -48.84 -5.47 -8.43
N PRO A 142 -49.33 -4.44 -7.71
CA PRO A 142 -49.43 -4.48 -6.26
C PRO A 142 -50.47 -5.51 -5.82
N ASN A 143 -50.06 -6.47 -5.00
CA ASN A 143 -50.91 -7.50 -4.43
C ASN A 143 -51.93 -6.87 -3.45
N LEU A 144 -53.14 -6.59 -3.95
CA LEU A 144 -54.32 -6.37 -3.14
C LEU A 144 -54.80 -7.71 -2.59
N SER A 145 -54.43 -8.04 -1.35
CA SER A 145 -55.18 -8.99 -0.55
C SER A 145 -55.52 -8.38 0.80
N GLU A 146 -56.63 -7.65 0.82
CA GLU A 146 -57.54 -7.62 1.96
C GLU A 146 -57.87 -9.06 2.36
N THR A 147 -57.68 -9.40 3.64
CA THR A 147 -58.76 -9.77 4.57
C THR A 147 -58.16 -10.48 5.78
N LEU A 148 -58.20 -9.80 6.94
CA LEU A 148 -58.02 -10.40 8.26
C LEU A 148 -59.35 -11.03 8.71
N PRO A 149 -59.34 -12.29 9.16
CA PRO A 149 -60.21 -12.78 10.23
C PRO A 149 -59.32 -13.23 11.42
N ARG A 150 -59.53 -12.91 12.69
CA ARG A 150 -60.67 -12.42 13.50
C ARG A 150 -60.12 -11.58 14.65
#